data_AF-A0A349XRJ4-F1
#
_entry.id   AF-A0A349XRJ4-F1
#
_cell.length_a   1.000
_cell.length_b   1.000
_cell.length_c   1.000
_cell.angle_alpha   90.00
_cell.angle_beta   90.00
_cell.angle_gamma   90.00
#
_symmetry.space_group_name_H-M   'P 1'
#
loop_
_entity.id
_entity.type
_entity.pdbx_description
1 polymer ?
#
loop_
_entity_poly.entity_id
_entity_poly.type
_entity_poly.pdbx_seq_one_letter_code
_entity_poly.pdbx_strand_id
1 'polypeptide(L)'
;SFRSDDATANAVGVIHAEMRLAGSLIMACADKHQVPAGGALAVDRDGFSEAVTKTLEGHPLVTILREEVNGLPPKEWGNTIIATGPLTSPDLAAAIQAETGEDALAFFDAIAPIVHRDSINMDICWYQSRYDKVGPGGTGKDYINCPLNEQQYNAFIDALIAGDTVGFKEWEGTPYFDGCLPIEIMAERGRETLRHGPMKPMGLTNAHNPTVKAYAVVQLRQDNALGTLYNMVGFQTKLKYGVQADVFRMIPGLENAEFARLGGLHRNTYIDSPTLLDRSLKLKSRPDLRFAGQITGCEGYVESASVGLLAGRFAAAEQKGETPSLPPATTALGSLLNHITGGHLSSDDEPGKRSFQPMNINFGLFPELEPGSIVKPEGVKRFRGKDKTIMKRQLIAARALKDCAAWLEAPKGGAAT
;
A
#
# COMPACT_ATOMS: atom_id res chain seq x y z
N SER A 1 -6.86 4.51 4.46
CA SER A 1 -6.06 5.53 3.75
C SER A 1 -5.40 4.90 2.54
N PHE A 2 -5.53 5.52 1.39
CA PHE A 2 -4.88 5.20 0.12
C PHE A 2 -3.50 5.86 -0.04
N ARG A 3 -2.86 6.29 1.06
CA ARG A 3 -1.56 6.97 1.05
C ARG A 3 -1.62 8.29 0.25
N SER A 4 -0.49 8.80 -0.21
CA SER A 4 -0.37 10.15 -0.80
C SER A 4 -1.13 10.28 -2.12
N ASP A 5 -1.88 11.37 -2.29
CA ASP A 5 -2.59 11.71 -3.54
C ASP A 5 -1.81 12.71 -4.41
N ASP A 6 -0.51 12.93 -4.12
CA ASP A 6 0.35 13.83 -4.89
C ASP A 6 0.83 13.17 -6.19
N ALA A 7 0.10 13.44 -7.27
CA ALA A 7 0.41 12.93 -8.61
C ALA A 7 1.68 13.53 -9.24
N THR A 8 2.33 14.51 -8.61
CA THR A 8 3.51 15.19 -9.17
C THR A 8 4.82 14.61 -8.67
N ALA A 9 4.87 14.12 -7.44
CA ALA A 9 6.14 13.69 -6.83
C ALA A 9 6.02 12.43 -5.96
N ASN A 10 4.86 11.77 -5.96
CA ASN A 10 4.63 10.50 -5.28
C ASN A 10 4.11 9.44 -6.26
N ALA A 11 4.76 8.28 -6.34
CA ALA A 11 4.38 7.22 -7.27
C ALA A 11 2.97 6.66 -6.99
N VAL A 12 2.53 6.65 -5.72
CA VAL A 12 1.16 6.28 -5.36
C VAL A 12 0.16 7.33 -5.86
N GLY A 13 0.48 8.61 -5.76
CA GLY A 13 -0.35 9.67 -6.34
C GLY A 13 -0.42 9.60 -7.86
N VAL A 14 0.65 9.15 -8.54
CA VAL A 14 0.64 8.92 -10.00
C VAL A 14 -0.36 7.81 -10.34
N ILE A 15 -0.33 6.66 -9.66
CA ILE A 15 -1.28 5.58 -9.95
C ILE A 15 -2.73 5.98 -9.63
N HIS A 16 -2.96 6.81 -8.61
CA HIS A 16 -4.28 7.39 -8.34
C HIS A 16 -4.79 8.17 -9.56
N ALA A 17 -3.96 9.07 -10.10
CA ALA A 17 -4.32 9.88 -11.25
C ALA A 17 -4.54 9.04 -12.51
N GLU A 18 -3.72 8.02 -12.77
CA GLU A 18 -3.93 7.08 -13.87
C GLU A 18 -5.24 6.28 -13.72
N MET A 19 -5.56 5.83 -12.51
CA MET A 19 -6.83 5.16 -12.23
C MET A 19 -8.04 6.08 -12.42
N ARG A 20 -7.92 7.36 -12.08
CA ARG A 20 -8.96 8.37 -12.36
C ARG A 20 -9.12 8.58 -13.87
N LEU A 21 -8.02 8.71 -14.63
CA LEU A 21 -8.06 8.78 -16.10
C LEU A 21 -8.74 7.54 -16.71
N ALA A 22 -8.50 6.37 -16.14
CA ALA A 22 -9.08 5.11 -16.59
C ALA A 22 -10.53 4.87 -16.11
N GLY A 23 -11.16 5.81 -15.40
CA GLY A 23 -12.55 5.70 -14.95
C GLY A 23 -12.76 4.73 -13.78
N SER A 24 -11.79 4.61 -12.87
CA SER A 24 -11.87 3.68 -11.73
C SER A 24 -13.05 3.97 -10.80
N LEU A 25 -13.89 2.96 -10.58
CA LEU A 25 -14.95 2.98 -9.55
C LEU A 25 -14.38 3.24 -8.15
N ILE A 26 -13.26 2.60 -7.83
CA ILE A 26 -12.62 2.72 -6.51
C ILE A 26 -12.19 4.17 -6.26
N MET A 27 -11.53 4.82 -7.22
CA MET A 27 -11.16 6.22 -7.05
C MET A 27 -12.37 7.15 -6.98
N ALA A 28 -13.40 6.91 -7.80
CA ALA A 28 -14.63 7.71 -7.76
C ALA A 28 -15.37 7.60 -6.41
N CYS A 29 -15.42 6.41 -5.81
CA CYS A 29 -15.95 6.22 -4.46
C CYS A 29 -15.04 6.84 -3.40
N ALA A 30 -13.72 6.74 -3.55
CA ALA A 30 -12.76 7.32 -2.63
C ALA A 30 -12.90 8.85 -2.53
N ASP A 31 -13.00 9.51 -3.68
CA ASP A 31 -13.12 10.97 -3.77
C ASP A 31 -14.42 11.47 -3.10
N LYS A 32 -15.52 10.71 -3.21
CA LYS A 32 -16.82 11.05 -2.58
C LYS A 32 -16.84 10.86 -1.07
N HIS A 33 -16.07 9.90 -0.56
CA HIS A 33 -16.05 9.54 0.86
C HIS A 33 -14.75 9.97 1.55
N GLN A 34 -14.10 11.01 1.02
CA GLN A 34 -12.83 11.48 1.53
C GLN A 34 -12.95 12.07 2.94
N VAL A 35 -11.97 11.78 3.79
CA VAL A 35 -11.81 12.38 5.13
C VAL A 35 -10.44 13.07 5.25
N PRO A 36 -10.31 14.08 6.14
CA PRO A 36 -9.04 14.77 6.42
C PRO A 36 -7.85 13.82 6.67
N ALA A 37 -6.72 13.99 5.96
CA ALA A 37 -5.54 13.10 6.10
C ALA A 37 -4.16 13.66 5.70
N GLY A 38 -3.96 14.98 5.65
CA GLY A 38 -2.64 15.62 5.53
C GLY A 38 -1.78 15.12 4.36
N GLY A 39 -2.12 15.55 3.15
CA GLY A 39 -1.47 15.18 1.88
C GLY A 39 -1.74 13.75 1.39
N ALA A 40 -2.40 12.92 2.20
CA ALA A 40 -2.89 11.60 1.83
C ALA A 40 -4.39 11.61 1.50
N LEU A 41 -4.81 10.67 0.65
CA LEU A 41 -6.20 10.32 0.45
C LEU A 41 -6.60 9.32 1.54
N ALA A 42 -7.46 9.73 2.46
CA ALA A 42 -8.14 8.81 3.38
C ALA A 42 -9.64 8.86 3.12
N VAL A 43 -10.31 7.77 3.47
CA VAL A 43 -11.74 7.62 3.22
C VAL A 43 -12.44 7.19 4.50
N ASP A 44 -13.69 7.61 4.66
CA ASP A 44 -14.61 6.97 5.57
C ASP A 44 -14.85 5.54 5.08
N ARG A 45 -14.45 4.55 5.89
CA ARG A 45 -14.39 3.14 5.46
C ARG A 45 -15.78 2.58 5.16
N ASP A 46 -16.74 2.87 6.03
CA ASP A 46 -18.08 2.33 5.92
C ASP A 46 -18.78 2.94 4.71
N GLY A 47 -18.83 4.28 4.63
CA GLY A 47 -19.41 4.98 3.49
C GLY A 47 -18.74 4.62 2.16
N PHE A 48 -17.41 4.50 2.12
CA PHE A 48 -16.69 4.06 0.93
C PHE A 48 -17.12 2.66 0.47
N SER A 49 -17.15 1.70 1.40
CA SER A 49 -17.47 0.30 1.08
C SER A 49 -18.93 0.11 0.67
N GLU A 50 -19.85 0.85 1.30
CA GLU A 50 -21.27 0.85 0.96
C GLU A 50 -21.48 1.43 -0.45
N ALA A 51 -20.80 2.53 -0.78
CA ALA A 51 -20.90 3.15 -2.10
C ALA A 51 -20.40 2.24 -3.24
N VAL A 52 -19.29 1.52 -3.01
CA VAL A 52 -18.80 0.51 -3.98
C VAL A 52 -19.83 -0.60 -4.14
N THR A 53 -20.30 -1.16 -3.02
CA THR A 53 -21.28 -2.26 -3.00
C THR A 53 -22.57 -1.89 -3.74
N LYS A 54 -23.15 -0.74 -3.40
CA LYS A 54 -24.37 -0.22 -4.02
C LYS A 54 -24.22 0.01 -5.52
N THR A 55 -23.05 0.47 -5.96
CA THR A 55 -22.78 0.68 -7.39
C THR A 55 -22.76 -0.64 -8.15
N LEU A 56 -22.18 -1.69 -7.57
CA LEU A 56 -22.15 -3.04 -8.17
C LEU A 56 -23.53 -3.70 -8.14
N GLU A 57 -24.24 -3.67 -7.01
CA GLU A 57 -25.59 -4.23 -6.86
C GLU A 57 -26.61 -3.55 -7.79
N GLY A 58 -26.42 -2.26 -8.08
CA GLY A 58 -27.29 -1.50 -9.00
C GLY A 58 -26.94 -1.65 -10.48
N HIS A 59 -25.85 -2.33 -10.85
CA HIS A 59 -25.41 -2.41 -12.24
C HIS A 59 -26.14 -3.55 -12.99
N PRO A 60 -26.81 -3.28 -14.12
CA PRO A 60 -27.71 -4.26 -14.78
C PRO A 60 -27.00 -5.50 -15.35
N LEU A 61 -25.69 -5.44 -15.52
CA LEU A 61 -24.86 -6.55 -16.01
C LEU A 61 -24.01 -7.21 -14.92
N VAL A 62 -24.18 -6.82 -13.66
CA VAL A 62 -23.47 -7.43 -12.53
C VAL A 62 -24.45 -8.26 -11.72
N THR A 63 -24.11 -9.53 -11.49
CA THR A 63 -24.82 -10.40 -10.56
C THR A 63 -23.87 -10.72 -9.41
N ILE A 64 -24.34 -10.57 -8.17
CA ILE A 64 -23.56 -10.87 -6.96
C ILE A 64 -24.11 -12.15 -6.33
N LEU A 65 -23.28 -13.18 -6.28
CA LEU A 65 -23.55 -14.42 -5.56
C LEU A 65 -22.71 -14.42 -4.27
N ARG A 66 -23.35 -14.68 -3.14
CA ARG A 66 -22.71 -14.67 -1.81
C ARG A 66 -22.45 -16.11 -1.36
N GLU A 67 -21.41 -16.70 -1.94
CA GLU A 67 -20.99 -18.07 -1.67
C GLU A 67 -19.46 -18.20 -1.69
N GLU A 68 -18.95 -19.27 -1.09
CA GLU A 68 -17.54 -19.61 -1.18
C GLU A 68 -17.29 -20.44 -2.45
N VAL A 69 -16.27 -20.05 -3.23
CA VAL A 69 -15.79 -20.85 -4.37
C VAL A 69 -14.73 -21.83 -3.85
N ASN A 70 -15.13 -23.09 -3.68
CA ASN A 70 -14.26 -24.15 -3.18
C ASN A 70 -13.41 -24.74 -4.32
N GLY A 71 -12.11 -24.45 -4.31
CA GLY A 71 -11.17 -24.89 -5.34
C GLY A 71 -11.16 -23.97 -6.56
N LEU A 72 -10.49 -24.41 -7.64
CA LEU A 72 -10.39 -23.60 -8.86
C LEU A 72 -11.75 -23.43 -9.54
N PRO A 73 -12.04 -22.22 -10.09
CA PRO A 73 -13.22 -22.02 -10.89
C PRO A 73 -13.34 -23.05 -12.04
N PRO A 74 -14.55 -23.56 -12.30
CA PRO A 74 -14.80 -24.50 -13.39
C PRO A 74 -14.48 -23.88 -14.76
N LYS A 75 -13.96 -24.69 -15.70
CA LYS A 75 -13.55 -24.22 -17.03
C LYS A 75 -14.71 -23.67 -17.85
N GLU A 76 -15.92 -24.18 -17.62
CA GLU A 76 -17.15 -23.76 -18.27
C GLU A 76 -17.58 -22.33 -17.94
N TRP A 77 -17.05 -21.73 -16.86
CA TRP A 77 -17.25 -20.30 -16.58
C TRP A 77 -16.51 -19.41 -17.59
N GLY A 78 -15.53 -19.97 -18.30
CA GLY A 78 -14.73 -19.25 -19.27
C GLY A 78 -13.80 -18.25 -18.59
N ASN A 79 -13.78 -17.02 -19.10
CA ASN A 79 -12.87 -15.97 -18.66
C ASN A 79 -13.13 -15.55 -17.21
N THR A 80 -12.34 -16.09 -16.29
CA THR A 80 -12.55 -15.95 -14.84
C THR A 80 -11.39 -15.22 -14.18
N ILE A 81 -11.68 -14.29 -13.27
CA ILE A 81 -10.68 -13.54 -12.51
C ILE A 81 -10.74 -13.97 -11.04
N ILE A 82 -9.63 -14.49 -10.52
CA ILE A 82 -9.43 -14.79 -9.10
C ILE A 82 -8.85 -13.54 -8.42
N ALA A 83 -9.61 -12.94 -7.49
CA ALA A 83 -9.25 -11.71 -6.79
C ALA A 83 -9.53 -11.78 -5.27
N THR A 84 -9.16 -12.91 -4.65
CA THR A 84 -9.49 -13.26 -3.26
C THR A 84 -8.65 -12.56 -2.19
N GLY A 85 -7.66 -11.77 -2.60
CA GLY A 85 -6.83 -10.99 -1.69
C GLY A 85 -5.94 -11.86 -0.77
N PRO A 86 -5.49 -11.31 0.38
CA PRO A 86 -4.48 -11.94 1.23
C PRO A 86 -4.96 -13.23 1.92
N LEU A 87 -6.27 -13.33 2.17
CA LEU A 87 -6.89 -14.40 2.96
C LEU A 87 -7.65 -15.37 2.06
N THR A 88 -6.99 -15.81 0.98
CA THR A 88 -7.52 -16.84 0.10
C THR A 88 -7.87 -18.10 0.89
N SER A 89 -9.04 -18.70 0.65
CA SER A 89 -9.50 -19.84 1.43
C SER A 89 -8.56 -21.05 1.28
N PRO A 90 -8.45 -21.93 2.29
CA PRO A 90 -7.54 -23.07 2.25
C PRO A 90 -7.74 -23.97 1.03
N ASP A 91 -9.00 -24.23 0.65
CA ASP A 91 -9.33 -25.12 -0.46
C ASP A 91 -8.93 -24.53 -1.82
N LEU A 92 -9.19 -23.23 -2.03
CA LEU A 92 -8.74 -22.54 -3.24
C LEU A 92 -7.21 -22.43 -3.28
N ALA A 93 -6.55 -22.14 -2.15
CA ALA A 93 -5.10 -22.08 -2.08
C ALA A 93 -4.45 -23.44 -2.42
N ALA A 94 -4.99 -24.53 -1.89
CA ALA A 94 -4.54 -25.89 -2.21
C ALA A 94 -4.76 -26.25 -3.69
N ALA A 95 -5.89 -25.85 -4.26
CA ALA A 95 -6.18 -26.08 -5.67
C ALA A 95 -5.27 -25.27 -6.61
N ILE A 96 -4.94 -24.02 -6.25
CA ILE A 96 -3.94 -23.21 -6.96
C ILE A 96 -2.58 -23.89 -6.90
N GLN A 97 -2.13 -24.30 -5.71
CA GLN A 97 -0.85 -25.00 -5.53
C GLN A 97 -0.76 -26.28 -6.38
N ALA A 98 -1.84 -27.08 -6.40
CA ALA A 98 -1.89 -28.29 -7.20
C ALA A 98 -1.80 -28.04 -8.72
N GLU A 99 -2.40 -26.94 -9.20
CA GLU A 99 -2.36 -26.54 -10.62
C GLU A 99 -1.04 -25.90 -11.03
N THR A 100 -0.39 -25.15 -10.13
CA THR A 100 0.85 -24.42 -10.44
C THR A 100 2.09 -25.28 -10.24
N GLY A 101 2.04 -26.30 -9.39
CA GLY A 101 3.21 -27.10 -9.00
C GLY A 101 4.23 -26.35 -8.15
N GLU A 102 3.91 -25.11 -7.76
CA GLU A 102 4.74 -24.23 -6.95
C GLU A 102 4.20 -24.20 -5.52
N ASP A 103 5.07 -24.23 -4.50
CA ASP A 103 4.63 -23.96 -3.14
C ASP A 103 4.06 -22.54 -3.08
N ALA A 104 2.83 -22.40 -2.58
CA ALA A 104 2.19 -21.11 -2.41
C ALA A 104 3.13 -20.14 -1.68
N LEU A 105 3.42 -19.00 -2.30
CA LEU A 105 4.21 -17.98 -1.64
C LEU A 105 3.35 -17.33 -0.55
N ALA A 106 3.96 -17.08 0.59
CA ALA A 106 3.34 -16.31 1.64
C ALA A 106 4.31 -15.20 2.05
N PHE A 107 3.77 -14.11 2.55
CA PHE A 107 4.53 -13.14 3.31
C PHE A 107 3.69 -12.72 4.52
N PHE A 108 4.29 -11.99 5.45
CA PHE A 108 3.58 -11.48 6.60
C PHE A 108 3.52 -9.96 6.57
N ASP A 109 2.32 -9.41 6.73
CA ASP A 109 2.10 -8.00 7.05
C ASP A 109 1.85 -7.85 8.54
N ALA A 110 2.46 -6.84 9.14
CA ALA A 110 2.10 -6.45 10.49
C ALA A 110 0.99 -5.36 10.43
N ILE A 111 0.06 -5.37 11.38
CA ILE A 111 -0.95 -4.32 11.55
C ILE A 111 -0.63 -3.45 12.75
N ALA A 112 -0.99 -2.17 12.67
CA ALA A 112 -0.78 -1.23 13.75
C ALA A 112 -2.02 -1.13 14.69
N PRO A 113 -1.81 -0.79 15.98
CA PRO A 113 -2.88 -0.57 16.93
C PRO A 113 -3.80 0.61 16.57
N ILE A 114 -5.00 0.60 17.15
CA ILE A 114 -6.01 1.67 17.10
C ILE A 114 -6.37 2.05 18.54
N VAL A 115 -6.32 3.35 18.83
CA VAL A 115 -6.53 3.96 20.14
C VAL A 115 -7.84 4.74 20.15
N HIS A 116 -8.58 4.69 21.26
CA HIS A 116 -9.75 5.53 21.49
C HIS A 116 -9.36 6.98 21.76
N ARG A 117 -10.02 7.94 21.10
CA ARG A 117 -9.65 9.35 21.14
C ARG A 117 -9.72 9.96 22.54
N ASP A 118 -10.75 9.63 23.30
CA ASP A 118 -11.00 10.11 24.66
C ASP A 118 -9.94 9.64 25.66
N SER A 119 -9.26 8.52 25.38
CA SER A 119 -8.14 8.02 26.20
C SER A 119 -6.80 8.74 25.94
N ILE A 120 -6.73 9.63 24.93
CA ILE A 120 -5.52 10.38 24.58
C ILE A 120 -5.45 11.68 25.37
N ASN A 121 -4.36 11.89 26.12
CA ASN A 121 -4.11 13.12 26.85
C ASN A 121 -3.63 14.26 25.93
N MET A 122 -4.54 15.19 25.64
CA MET A 122 -4.30 16.33 24.76
C MET A 122 -3.63 17.53 25.44
N ASP A 123 -3.41 17.49 26.76
CA ASP A 123 -2.57 18.49 27.43
C ASP A 123 -1.08 18.27 27.09
N ILE A 124 -0.75 17.07 26.60
CA ILE A 124 0.59 16.69 26.12
C ILE A 124 0.61 16.64 24.58
N CYS A 125 -0.40 16.00 23.99
CA CYS A 125 -0.49 15.81 22.55
C CYS A 125 -1.07 17.03 21.83
N TRP A 126 -0.81 17.16 20.52
CA TRP A 126 -1.39 18.25 19.73
C TRP A 126 -1.76 17.82 18.31
N TYR A 127 -2.71 18.54 17.71
CA TYR A 127 -3.09 18.35 16.32
C TYR A 127 -2.19 19.12 15.37
N GLN A 128 -1.56 18.43 14.41
CA GLN A 128 -0.78 19.05 13.35
C GLN A 128 -0.42 18.05 12.24
N SER A 129 -0.57 18.45 10.98
CA SER A 129 0.04 17.80 9.81
C SER A 129 1.45 18.34 9.59
N ARG A 130 2.38 17.51 9.09
CA ARG A 130 3.77 17.95 8.88
C ARG A 130 3.85 19.15 7.93
N TYR A 131 4.62 20.15 8.32
CA TYR A 131 4.80 21.44 7.63
C TYR A 131 3.47 22.17 7.40
N ASP A 132 2.48 21.91 8.26
CA ASP A 132 1.12 22.44 8.18
C ASP A 132 0.48 22.19 6.80
N LYS A 133 0.89 21.09 6.14
CA LYS A 133 0.37 20.70 4.83
C LYS A 133 -1.12 20.39 4.94
N VAL A 134 -1.90 21.18 4.23
CA VAL A 134 -3.32 20.93 4.01
C VAL A 134 -3.47 19.87 2.93
N GLY A 135 -3.96 18.69 3.31
CA GLY A 135 -4.33 17.63 2.36
C GLY A 135 -5.67 17.89 1.68
N PRO A 136 -6.03 17.10 0.66
CA PRO A 136 -7.39 17.15 0.14
C PRO A 136 -8.37 16.75 1.26
N GLY A 137 -9.41 17.55 1.46
CA GLY A 137 -10.36 17.45 2.58
C GLY A 137 -9.80 17.75 3.97
N GLY A 138 -8.50 18.05 4.12
CA GLY A 138 -7.84 18.29 5.41
C GLY A 138 -7.83 19.76 5.83
N THR A 139 -7.46 20.00 7.10
CA THR A 139 -7.30 21.37 7.64
C THR A 139 -5.85 21.71 7.98
N GLY A 140 -4.92 20.76 7.77
CA GLY A 140 -3.55 20.86 8.27
C GLY A 140 -3.39 20.43 9.74
N LYS A 141 -4.46 19.88 10.35
CA LYS A 141 -4.54 19.37 11.73
C LYS A 141 -4.97 17.90 11.76
N ASP A 142 -4.51 17.12 10.79
CA ASP A 142 -5.10 15.81 10.48
C ASP A 142 -4.49 14.65 11.30
N TYR A 143 -3.46 14.94 12.09
CA TYR A 143 -2.77 13.99 12.97
C TYR A 143 -2.70 14.52 14.40
N ILE A 144 -2.87 13.63 15.38
CA ILE A 144 -2.45 13.87 16.76
C ILE A 144 -0.98 13.46 16.88
N ASN A 145 -0.17 14.30 17.49
CA ASN A 145 1.26 14.09 17.63
C ASN A 145 1.60 13.89 19.11
N CYS A 146 2.24 12.77 19.44
CA CYS A 146 2.66 12.41 20.79
C CYS A 146 4.18 12.58 20.87
N PRO A 147 4.69 13.58 21.62
CA PRO A 147 6.11 13.91 21.65
C PRO A 147 6.88 12.99 22.60
N LEU A 148 8.10 12.61 22.22
CA LEU A 148 9.06 11.99 23.12
C LEU A 148 10.32 12.86 23.22
N ASN A 149 10.85 12.99 24.43
CA ASN A 149 12.22 13.43 24.64
C ASN A 149 13.21 12.26 24.41
N GLU A 150 14.52 12.55 24.45
CA GLU A 150 15.54 11.54 24.19
C GLU A 150 15.51 10.37 25.18
N GLN A 151 15.34 10.65 26.47
CA GLN A 151 15.30 9.62 27.51
C GLN A 151 14.07 8.71 27.34
N GLN A 152 12.90 9.30 27.11
CA GLN A 152 11.64 8.59 26.85
C GLN A 152 11.75 7.74 25.59
N TYR A 153 12.34 8.28 24.52
CA TYR A 153 12.57 7.54 23.29
C TYR A 153 13.45 6.32 23.53
N ASN A 154 14.60 6.50 24.20
CA ASN A 154 15.50 5.38 24.46
C ASN A 154 14.85 4.30 25.34
N ALA A 155 14.13 4.70 26.39
CA ALA A 155 13.38 3.75 27.23
C ALA A 155 12.29 3.01 26.44
N PHE A 156 11.59 3.71 25.54
CA PHE A 156 10.59 3.10 24.65
C PHE A 156 11.24 2.10 23.67
N ILE A 157 12.40 2.41 23.10
CA ILE A 157 13.13 1.48 22.23
C ILE A 157 13.60 0.25 23.01
N ASP A 158 14.15 0.44 24.21
CA ASP A 158 14.59 -0.67 25.06
C ASP A 158 13.41 -1.60 25.39
N ALA A 159 12.24 -1.04 25.69
CA ALA A 159 11.02 -1.81 25.94
C ALA A 159 10.48 -2.53 24.69
N LEU A 160 10.58 -1.92 23.50
CA LEU A 160 10.22 -2.57 22.24
C LEU A 160 11.10 -3.78 21.94
N ILE A 161 12.42 -3.64 22.12
CA ILE A 161 13.39 -4.71 21.85
C ILE A 161 13.30 -5.83 22.89
N ALA A 162 13.07 -5.48 24.16
CA ALA A 162 12.90 -6.45 25.24
C ALA A 162 11.53 -7.14 25.25
N GLY A 163 10.55 -6.60 24.50
CA GLY A 163 9.18 -7.05 24.53
C GLY A 163 9.01 -8.46 23.96
N ASP A 164 8.28 -9.31 24.68
CA ASP A 164 7.92 -10.65 24.19
C ASP A 164 7.15 -10.55 22.87
N THR A 165 7.65 -11.23 21.85
CA THR A 165 6.97 -11.38 20.55
C THR A 165 6.22 -12.72 20.50
N VAL A 166 5.18 -12.80 19.67
CA VAL A 166 4.52 -14.09 19.40
C VAL A 166 5.56 -15.02 18.76
N GLY A 167 5.79 -16.18 19.39
CA GLY A 167 6.92 -17.06 19.08
C GLY A 167 6.91 -17.63 17.67
N PHE A 168 8.13 -17.81 17.17
CA PHE A 168 8.58 -18.54 15.98
C PHE A 168 7.75 -19.83 15.78
N LYS A 169 6.87 -19.87 14.78
CA LYS A 169 6.26 -21.11 14.25
C LYS A 169 7.07 -21.52 13.02
N GLU A 170 7.14 -22.81 12.69
CA GLU A 170 8.01 -23.50 11.68
C GLU A 170 8.14 -22.88 10.26
N TRP A 171 7.51 -21.75 9.94
CA TRP A 171 7.45 -21.10 8.63
C TRP A 171 8.48 -19.97 8.39
N GLU A 172 9.45 -19.76 9.28
CA GLU A 172 10.41 -18.63 9.27
C GLU A 172 11.53 -18.65 8.21
N GLY A 173 11.45 -19.54 7.22
CA GLY A 173 12.10 -19.30 5.93
C GLY A 173 11.42 -18.21 5.08
N THR A 174 10.27 -17.71 5.53
CA THR A 174 9.46 -16.73 4.80
C THR A 174 9.88 -15.29 5.13
N PRO A 175 10.28 -14.48 4.13
CA PRO A 175 10.70 -13.09 4.36
C PRO A 175 9.54 -12.19 4.81
N TYR A 176 9.87 -11.17 5.61
CA TYR A 176 8.94 -10.07 5.92
C TYR A 176 8.81 -9.14 4.72
N PHE A 177 7.64 -8.53 4.54
CA PHE A 177 7.52 -7.45 3.57
C PHE A 177 8.24 -6.19 4.08
N ASP A 178 9.26 -5.74 3.33
CA ASP A 178 10.14 -4.64 3.75
C ASP A 178 9.43 -3.29 3.94
N GLY A 179 8.28 -3.06 3.26
CA GLY A 179 7.50 -1.85 3.42
C GLY A 179 6.57 -1.84 4.64
N CYS A 180 6.42 -2.98 5.36
CA CYS A 180 5.53 -3.16 6.51
C CYS A 180 6.22 -3.91 7.67
N LEU A 181 7.51 -3.62 7.88
CA LEU A 181 8.29 -4.24 8.95
C LEU A 181 7.73 -3.92 10.34
N PRO A 182 7.68 -4.91 11.25
CA PRO A 182 7.32 -4.67 12.65
C PRO A 182 8.28 -3.66 13.32
N ILE A 183 7.76 -2.77 14.15
CA ILE A 183 8.53 -1.70 14.80
C ILE A 183 9.67 -2.20 15.68
N GLU A 184 9.50 -3.36 16.32
CA GLU A 184 10.53 -4.01 17.11
C GLU A 184 11.70 -4.49 16.23
N ILE A 185 11.42 -5.00 15.03
CA ILE A 185 12.44 -5.40 14.05
C ILE A 185 13.16 -4.16 13.50
N MET A 186 12.42 -3.07 13.26
CA MET A 186 13.04 -1.79 12.87
C MET A 186 13.96 -1.25 13.99
N ALA A 187 13.55 -1.38 15.25
CA ALA A 187 14.34 -0.97 16.40
C ALA A 187 15.61 -1.82 16.57
N GLU A 188 15.54 -3.14 16.36
CA GLU A 188 16.69 -4.05 16.36
C GLU A 188 17.73 -3.70 15.28
N ARG A 189 17.28 -3.26 14.09
CA ARG A 189 18.17 -2.82 13.00
C ARG A 189 18.98 -1.56 13.36
N GLY A 190 18.57 -0.83 14.39
CA GLY A 190 19.32 0.30 14.91
C GLY A 190 18.44 1.27 15.70
N ARG A 191 18.99 1.80 16.79
CA ARG A 191 18.25 2.67 17.72
C ARG A 191 17.69 3.94 17.07
N GLU A 192 18.30 4.45 16.01
CA GLU A 192 17.85 5.65 15.30
C GLU A 192 16.87 5.36 14.15
N THR A 193 16.66 4.09 13.79
CA THR A 193 15.86 3.69 12.64
C THR A 193 14.44 4.28 12.70
N LEU A 194 13.78 4.19 13.86
CA LEU A 194 12.42 4.70 14.02
C LEU A 194 12.36 6.23 13.90
N ARG A 195 13.38 6.99 14.32
CA ARG A 195 13.46 8.46 14.15
C ARG A 195 13.67 8.91 12.71
N HIS A 196 14.20 8.02 11.86
CA HIS A 196 14.28 8.27 10.43
C HIS A 196 13.05 7.78 9.66
N GLY A 197 12.27 6.88 10.27
CA GLY A 197 11.00 6.37 9.75
C GLY A 197 9.77 6.92 10.48
N PRO A 198 8.97 6.07 11.15
CA PRO A 198 7.63 6.42 11.63
C PRO A 198 7.63 7.43 12.79
N MET A 199 8.72 7.52 13.57
CA MET A 199 8.83 8.42 14.73
C MET A 199 9.54 9.73 14.44
N LYS A 200 9.70 10.10 13.16
CA LYS A 200 10.43 11.29 12.74
C LYS A 200 9.77 12.57 13.30
N PRO A 201 10.51 13.53 13.87
CA PRO A 201 9.91 14.77 14.42
C PRO A 201 9.78 15.93 13.39
N MET A 202 10.31 15.77 12.18
CA MET A 202 10.48 16.89 11.24
C MET A 202 9.16 17.48 10.72
N GLY A 203 9.12 18.82 10.64
CA GLY A 203 7.95 19.57 10.16
C GLY A 203 6.84 19.69 11.20
N LEU A 204 7.15 19.48 12.49
CA LEU A 204 6.19 19.56 13.57
C LEU A 204 6.67 20.57 14.62
N THR A 205 5.73 21.29 15.22
CA THR A 205 5.95 22.29 16.26
C THR A 205 4.94 22.03 17.37
N ASN A 206 5.42 21.61 18.54
CA ASN A 206 4.54 21.33 19.67
C ASN A 206 3.89 22.63 20.16
N ALA A 207 2.56 22.74 20.07
CA ALA A 207 1.82 23.92 20.48
C ALA A 207 1.96 24.22 21.99
N HIS A 208 2.16 23.19 22.81
CA HIS A 208 2.32 23.30 24.26
C HIS A 208 3.74 23.68 24.69
N ASN A 209 4.72 23.45 23.82
CA ASN A 209 6.11 23.81 24.06
C ASN A 209 6.85 24.13 22.75
N PRO A 210 6.57 25.28 22.11
CA PRO A 210 7.01 25.58 20.75
C PRO A 210 8.52 25.83 20.63
N THR A 211 9.22 26.07 21.74
CA THR A 211 10.66 26.34 21.77
C THR A 211 11.49 25.06 21.87
N VAL A 212 10.91 23.95 22.32
CA VAL A 212 11.59 22.67 22.48
C VAL A 212 11.20 21.74 21.33
N LYS A 213 12.20 21.33 20.54
CA LYS A 213 12.00 20.31 19.51
C LYS A 213 11.89 18.94 20.16
N ALA A 214 10.81 18.23 19.85
CA ALA A 214 10.67 16.83 20.21
C ALA A 214 11.81 15.99 19.61
N TYR A 215 12.33 15.04 20.37
CA TYR A 215 13.38 14.14 19.90
C TYR A 215 12.82 13.14 18.89
N ALA A 216 11.63 12.63 19.18
CA ALA A 216 10.83 11.74 18.34
C ALA A 216 9.34 12.07 18.50
N VAL A 217 8.50 11.68 17.53
CA VAL A 217 7.05 11.91 17.58
C VAL A 217 6.31 10.70 17.04
N VAL A 218 5.35 10.18 17.81
CA VAL A 218 4.36 9.22 17.29
C VAL A 218 3.19 9.98 16.71
N GLN A 219 2.79 9.67 15.47
CA GLN A 219 1.62 10.28 14.86
C GLN A 219 0.44 9.32 14.92
N LEU A 220 -0.73 9.83 15.29
CA LEU A 220 -2.00 9.13 15.27
C LEU A 220 -2.88 9.79 14.22
N ARG A 221 -3.51 9.00 13.36
CA ARG A 221 -4.43 9.50 12.33
C ARG A 221 -5.85 9.05 12.62
N GLN A 222 -6.82 9.89 12.27
CA GLN A 222 -8.23 9.53 12.38
C GLN A 222 -8.55 8.29 11.54
N ASP A 223 -9.22 7.31 12.16
CA ASP A 223 -9.50 6.00 11.55
C ASP A 223 -10.97 5.85 11.10
N ASN A 224 -11.89 6.62 11.70
CA ASN A 224 -13.32 6.61 11.38
C ASN A 224 -13.87 8.03 11.17
N ALA A 225 -15.00 8.16 10.48
CA ALA A 225 -15.62 9.47 10.19
C ALA A 225 -15.96 10.27 11.46
N LEU A 226 -16.39 9.60 12.54
CA LEU A 226 -16.74 10.25 13.81
C LEU A 226 -15.54 10.85 14.56
N GLY A 227 -14.30 10.48 14.20
CA GLY A 227 -13.11 10.97 14.90
C GLY A 227 -12.97 10.40 16.31
N THR A 228 -13.56 9.24 16.59
CA THR A 228 -13.48 8.58 17.91
C THR A 228 -12.35 7.55 17.98
N LEU A 229 -11.84 7.09 16.84
CA LEU A 229 -10.78 6.08 16.74
C LEU A 229 -9.58 6.64 15.99
N TYR A 230 -8.38 6.36 16.50
CA TYR A 230 -7.13 6.84 15.93
C TYR A 230 -6.12 5.71 15.74
N ASN A 231 -5.63 5.54 14.51
CA ASN A 231 -4.64 4.54 14.15
C ASN A 231 -3.21 5.06 14.41
N MET A 232 -2.35 4.23 15.03
CA MET A 232 -0.94 4.55 15.24
C MET A 232 -0.14 4.41 13.94
N VAL A 233 0.35 5.52 13.40
CA VAL A 233 0.94 5.56 12.05
C VAL A 233 2.33 4.93 12.04
N GLY A 234 2.49 3.84 11.28
CA GLY A 234 3.78 3.14 11.13
C GLY A 234 4.17 2.32 12.36
N PHE A 235 3.19 1.92 13.17
CA PHE A 235 3.37 1.16 14.40
C PHE A 235 2.92 -0.31 14.25
N GLN A 236 3.17 -0.89 13.08
CA GLN A 236 2.90 -2.29 12.85
C GLN A 236 3.77 -3.15 13.77
N THR A 237 3.22 -4.18 14.43
CA THR A 237 3.95 -4.94 15.45
C THR A 237 3.54 -6.42 15.51
N LYS A 238 4.44 -7.27 15.99
CA LYS A 238 4.24 -8.69 16.34
C LYS A 238 4.41 -8.97 17.84
N LEU A 239 4.58 -7.94 18.67
CA LEU A 239 4.59 -8.05 20.13
C LEU A 239 3.33 -8.77 20.62
N LYS A 240 3.44 -9.56 21.68
CA LYS A 240 2.25 -10.17 22.31
C LYS A 240 1.31 -9.08 22.82
N TYR A 241 0.01 -9.32 22.78
CA TYR A 241 -1.01 -8.31 23.12
C TYR A 241 -0.82 -7.71 24.53
N GLY A 242 -0.45 -8.53 25.52
CA GLY A 242 -0.17 -8.04 26.88
C GLY A 242 0.98 -7.03 26.93
N VAL A 243 2.05 -7.27 26.15
CA VAL A 243 3.23 -6.40 26.10
C VAL A 243 2.97 -5.14 25.28
N GLN A 244 2.19 -5.24 24.20
CA GLN A 244 1.88 -4.10 23.34
C GLN A 244 1.28 -2.94 24.13
N ALA A 245 0.25 -3.21 24.94
CA ALA A 245 -0.44 -2.17 25.68
C ALA A 245 0.53 -1.46 26.65
N ASP A 246 1.35 -2.21 27.37
CA ASP A 246 2.31 -1.66 28.33
C ASP A 246 3.39 -0.81 27.64
N VAL A 247 3.96 -1.30 26.55
CA VAL A 247 5.00 -0.58 25.80
C VAL A 247 4.44 0.69 25.16
N PHE A 248 3.25 0.63 24.55
CA PHE A 248 2.65 1.82 23.91
C PHE A 248 2.17 2.87 24.92
N ARG A 249 1.83 2.47 26.15
CA ARG A 249 1.52 3.41 27.24
C ARG A 249 2.75 4.14 27.79
N MET A 250 3.96 3.75 27.40
CA MET A 250 5.17 4.53 27.70
C MET A 250 5.28 5.81 26.85
N ILE A 251 4.48 5.93 25.79
CA ILE A 251 4.46 7.12 24.93
C ILE A 251 3.73 8.26 25.66
N PRO A 252 4.35 9.44 25.82
CA PRO A 252 3.72 10.56 26.48
C PRO A 252 2.41 10.96 25.79
N GLY A 253 1.35 11.09 26.58
CA GLY A 253 0.00 11.35 26.12
C GLY A 253 -0.85 10.09 25.89
N LEU A 254 -0.25 8.89 25.95
CA LEU A 254 -0.91 7.59 25.80
C LEU A 254 -0.86 6.73 27.05
N GLU A 255 -0.53 7.30 28.21
CA GLU A 255 -0.33 6.57 29.47
C GLU A 255 -1.58 5.78 29.89
N ASN A 256 -2.75 6.33 29.61
CA ASN A 256 -4.06 5.72 29.88
C ASN A 256 -4.75 5.24 28.60
N ALA A 257 -4.00 5.04 27.51
CA ALA A 257 -4.59 4.67 26.23
C ALA A 257 -5.43 3.39 26.32
N GLU A 258 -6.63 3.47 25.77
CA GLU A 258 -7.52 2.34 25.54
C GLU A 258 -7.43 1.94 24.06
N PHE A 259 -7.14 0.66 23.82
CA PHE A 259 -6.94 0.14 22.46
C PHE A 259 -8.22 -0.52 21.97
N ALA A 260 -8.84 0.08 20.95
CA ALA A 260 -9.94 -0.55 20.21
C ALA A 260 -9.47 -1.82 19.49
N ARG A 261 -8.19 -1.84 19.09
CA ARG A 261 -7.53 -2.98 18.46
C ARG A 261 -6.02 -2.92 18.67
N LEU A 262 -5.41 -4.06 19.02
CA LEU A 262 -3.95 -4.21 19.09
C LEU A 262 -3.36 -4.63 17.73
N GLY A 263 -2.05 -4.44 17.56
CA GLY A 263 -1.30 -4.86 16.37
C GLY A 263 -1.11 -6.38 16.29
N GLY A 264 -0.62 -6.90 15.16
CA GLY A 264 -0.40 -8.34 14.96
C GLY A 264 0.07 -8.69 13.55
N LEU A 265 0.46 -9.94 13.34
CA LEU A 265 0.89 -10.46 12.02
C LEU A 265 -0.27 -11.09 11.26
N HIS A 266 -0.37 -10.76 9.97
CA HIS A 266 -1.30 -11.33 9.01
C HIS A 266 -0.49 -12.09 7.97
N ARG A 267 -0.74 -13.40 7.85
CA ARG A 267 -0.21 -14.19 6.74
C ARG A 267 -0.98 -13.83 5.49
N ASN A 268 -0.25 -13.41 4.47
CA ASN A 268 -0.78 -13.04 3.18
C ASN A 268 -0.32 -14.04 2.13
N THR A 269 -1.26 -14.67 1.45
CA THR A 269 -0.96 -15.58 0.34
C THR A 269 -0.78 -14.79 -0.96
N TYR A 270 0.25 -15.14 -1.74
CA TYR A 270 0.46 -14.70 -3.10
C TYR A 270 1.05 -15.81 -3.96
N ILE A 271 1.01 -15.66 -5.28
CA ILE A 271 1.60 -16.61 -6.22
C ILE A 271 2.91 -16.04 -6.78
N ASP A 272 3.80 -16.91 -7.27
CA ASP A 272 4.97 -16.49 -8.06
C ASP A 272 4.53 -15.98 -9.43
N SER A 273 3.90 -14.81 -9.45
CA SER A 273 3.20 -14.30 -10.63
C SER A 273 4.13 -14.03 -11.83
N PRO A 274 5.40 -13.62 -11.70
CA PRO A 274 6.30 -13.51 -12.87
C PRO A 274 6.50 -14.85 -13.58
N THR A 275 6.57 -15.93 -12.83
CA THR A 275 6.72 -17.29 -13.36
C THR A 275 5.39 -17.83 -13.88
N LEU A 276 4.31 -17.62 -13.15
CA LEU A 276 3.02 -18.27 -13.38
C LEU A 276 2.09 -17.52 -14.34
N LEU A 277 2.16 -16.19 -14.38
CA LEU A 277 1.25 -15.36 -15.17
C LEU A 277 1.88 -14.87 -16.48
N ASP A 278 1.06 -14.73 -17.52
CA ASP A 278 1.41 -13.95 -18.69
C ASP A 278 1.23 -12.44 -18.47
N ARG A 279 1.63 -11.62 -19.45
CA ARG A 279 1.53 -10.15 -19.36
C ARG A 279 0.09 -9.62 -19.29
N SER A 280 -0.91 -10.43 -19.59
CA SER A 280 -2.33 -10.13 -19.45
C SER A 280 -2.96 -10.71 -18.18
N LEU A 281 -2.10 -11.12 -17.22
CA LEU A 281 -2.43 -11.69 -15.91
C LEU A 281 -3.08 -13.07 -15.95
N LYS A 282 -3.01 -13.78 -17.08
CA LYS A 282 -3.57 -15.13 -17.21
C LYS A 282 -2.60 -16.16 -16.65
N LEU A 283 -3.13 -17.18 -16.00
CA LEU A 283 -2.32 -18.33 -15.60
C LEU A 283 -1.85 -19.09 -16.85
N LYS A 284 -0.54 -19.31 -16.99
CA LYS A 284 0.03 -20.00 -18.16
C LYS A 284 -0.50 -21.43 -18.32
N SER A 285 -0.73 -22.16 -17.22
CA SER A 285 -1.29 -23.52 -17.22
C SER A 285 -2.82 -23.54 -17.43
N ARG A 286 -3.53 -22.47 -17.03
CA ARG A 286 -4.98 -22.30 -17.19
C ARG A 286 -5.31 -20.95 -17.80
N PRO A 287 -5.24 -20.81 -19.14
CA PRO A 287 -5.56 -19.56 -19.82
C PRO A 287 -7.03 -19.12 -19.71
N ASP A 288 -7.91 -19.90 -19.10
CA ASP A 288 -9.25 -19.46 -18.70
C ASP A 288 -9.23 -18.62 -17.41
N LEU A 289 -8.18 -18.75 -16.59
CA LEU A 289 -8.02 -18.07 -15.31
C LEU A 289 -7.08 -16.87 -15.40
N ARG A 290 -7.49 -15.78 -14.76
CA ARG A 290 -6.67 -14.60 -14.47
C ARG A 290 -6.56 -14.38 -12.97
N PHE A 291 -5.50 -13.71 -12.56
CA PHE A 291 -5.32 -13.29 -11.17
C PHE A 291 -5.28 -11.77 -11.06
N ALA A 292 -5.87 -11.23 -10.00
CA ALA A 292 -5.85 -9.81 -9.73
C ALA A 292 -5.83 -9.50 -8.23
N GLY A 293 -5.38 -8.30 -7.88
CA GLY A 293 -5.25 -7.90 -6.49
C GLY A 293 -4.02 -8.48 -5.82
N GLN A 294 -4.00 -8.46 -4.49
CA GLN A 294 -2.82 -8.80 -3.71
C GLN A 294 -2.22 -10.19 -3.99
N ILE A 295 -3.04 -11.16 -4.40
CA ILE A 295 -2.58 -12.50 -4.73
C ILE A 295 -1.53 -12.52 -5.85
N THR A 296 -1.46 -11.49 -6.70
CA THR A 296 -0.44 -11.33 -7.74
C THR A 296 0.88 -10.75 -7.23
N GLY A 297 1.08 -10.59 -5.91
CA GLY A 297 2.26 -9.92 -5.36
C GLY A 297 2.31 -8.41 -5.63
N CYS A 298 1.19 -7.78 -6.01
CA CYS A 298 1.07 -6.34 -5.80
C CYS A 298 0.67 -6.10 -4.33
N GLU A 299 1.04 -4.96 -3.76
CA GLU A 299 0.66 -4.66 -2.38
C GLU A 299 0.04 -3.28 -2.27
N GLY A 300 -1.00 -3.18 -1.43
CA GLY A 300 -1.75 -1.97 -1.17
C GLY A 300 -3.12 -2.01 -1.83
N TYR A 301 -4.07 -1.31 -1.22
CA TYR A 301 -5.44 -1.26 -1.72
C TYR A 301 -5.52 -0.73 -3.15
N VAL A 302 -4.69 0.28 -3.46
CA VAL A 302 -4.74 0.98 -4.74
C VAL A 302 -4.06 0.16 -5.82
N GLU A 303 -2.90 -0.42 -5.53
CA GLU A 303 -2.22 -1.35 -6.39
C GLU A 303 -3.14 -2.54 -6.70
N SER A 304 -3.80 -3.11 -5.69
CA SER A 304 -4.75 -4.21 -5.88
C SER A 304 -5.92 -3.81 -6.78
N ALA A 305 -6.53 -2.65 -6.53
CA ALA A 305 -7.60 -2.11 -7.36
C ALA A 305 -7.14 -1.79 -8.79
N SER A 306 -5.89 -1.35 -8.97
CA SER A 306 -5.31 -1.07 -10.29
C SER A 306 -5.08 -2.35 -11.10
N VAL A 307 -4.63 -3.43 -10.45
CA VAL A 307 -4.46 -4.73 -11.11
C VAL A 307 -5.84 -5.32 -11.44
N GLY A 308 -6.83 -5.15 -10.55
CA GLY A 308 -8.23 -5.50 -10.83
C GLY A 308 -8.80 -4.74 -12.03
N LEU A 309 -8.53 -3.44 -12.12
CA LEU A 309 -8.90 -2.60 -13.27
C LEU A 309 -8.27 -3.12 -14.58
N LEU A 310 -6.98 -3.48 -14.57
CA LEU A 310 -6.30 -4.04 -15.73
C LEU A 310 -6.87 -5.42 -16.11
N ALA A 311 -7.00 -6.34 -15.16
CA ALA A 311 -7.54 -7.67 -15.38
C ALA A 311 -8.96 -7.61 -15.98
N GLY A 312 -9.83 -6.74 -15.46
CA GLY A 312 -11.17 -6.53 -16.01
C GLY A 312 -11.15 -5.98 -17.44
N ARG A 313 -10.26 -5.02 -17.74
CA ARG A 313 -10.10 -4.48 -19.11
C ARG A 313 -9.58 -5.53 -20.09
N PHE A 314 -8.61 -6.35 -19.68
CA PHE A 314 -8.07 -7.42 -20.52
C PHE A 314 -9.11 -8.51 -20.75
N ALA A 315 -9.86 -8.90 -19.72
CA ALA A 315 -10.93 -9.86 -19.83
C ALA A 315 -12.04 -9.37 -20.78
N ALA A 316 -12.44 -8.10 -20.66
CA ALA A 316 -13.44 -7.50 -21.53
C ALA A 316 -12.98 -7.37 -22.99
N ALA A 317 -11.70 -7.12 -23.24
CA ALA A 317 -11.13 -7.09 -24.59
C ALA A 317 -11.19 -8.49 -25.24
N GLU A 318 -10.72 -9.52 -24.53
CA GLU A 318 -10.78 -10.90 -25.03
C GLU A 318 -12.21 -11.36 -25.31
N GLN A 319 -13.16 -11.03 -24.43
CA GLN A 319 -14.56 -11.38 -24.63
C GLN A 319 -15.17 -10.74 -25.89
N LYS A 320 -14.57 -9.65 -26.38
CA LYS A 320 -14.93 -8.98 -27.64
C LYS A 320 -14.13 -9.48 -28.84
N GLY A 321 -13.24 -10.46 -28.66
CA GLY A 321 -12.30 -10.91 -29.69
C GLY A 321 -11.17 -9.92 -29.99
N GLU A 322 -10.93 -8.95 -29.10
CA GLU A 322 -9.87 -7.96 -29.23
C GLU A 322 -8.60 -8.44 -28.50
N THR A 323 -7.42 -8.08 -29.02
CA THR A 323 -6.17 -8.27 -28.29
C THR A 323 -6.08 -7.27 -27.13
N PRO A 324 -5.83 -7.71 -25.88
CA PRO A 324 -5.64 -6.81 -24.75
C PRO A 324 -4.52 -5.79 -25.00
N SER A 325 -4.86 -4.50 -24.96
CA SER A 325 -3.88 -3.42 -25.02
C SER A 325 -3.23 -3.23 -23.65
N LEU A 326 -1.94 -3.56 -23.54
CA LEU A 326 -1.18 -3.42 -22.29
C LEU A 326 -0.77 -1.96 -22.06
N PRO A 327 -0.86 -1.44 -20.82
CA PRO A 327 -0.36 -0.10 -20.51
C PRO A 327 1.16 -0.02 -20.73
N PRO A 328 1.69 1.10 -21.24
CA PRO A 328 3.13 1.29 -21.43
C PRO A 328 3.90 1.16 -20.11
N ALA A 329 5.10 0.59 -20.15
CA ALA A 329 5.99 0.46 -18.99
C ALA A 329 6.32 1.80 -18.32
N THR A 330 6.18 2.91 -19.03
CA THR A 330 6.43 4.27 -18.54
C THR A 330 5.29 4.81 -17.64
N THR A 331 4.13 4.17 -17.64
CA THR A 331 2.99 4.46 -16.75
C THR A 331 3.14 3.75 -15.41
N ALA A 332 2.45 4.22 -14.37
CA ALA A 332 2.42 3.55 -13.07
C ALA A 332 1.71 2.18 -13.16
N LEU A 333 0.59 2.11 -13.89
CA LEU A 333 -0.13 0.87 -14.20
C LEU A 333 0.78 -0.15 -14.89
N GLY A 334 1.51 0.26 -15.93
CA GLY A 334 2.42 -0.61 -16.68
C GLY A 334 3.69 -0.95 -15.92
N SER A 335 4.23 -0.04 -15.11
CA SER A 335 5.37 -0.33 -14.22
C SER A 335 5.02 -1.40 -13.19
N LEU A 336 3.84 -1.28 -12.56
CA LEU A 336 3.36 -2.29 -11.60
C LEU A 336 3.06 -3.62 -12.28
N LEU A 337 2.37 -3.61 -13.43
CA LEU A 337 2.09 -4.81 -14.22
C LEU A 337 3.38 -5.54 -14.60
N ASN A 338 4.38 -4.81 -15.11
CA ASN A 338 5.66 -5.41 -15.45
C ASN A 338 6.35 -6.06 -14.26
N HIS A 339 6.35 -5.42 -13.08
CA HIS A 339 6.92 -6.01 -11.85
C HIS A 339 6.32 -7.39 -11.56
N ILE A 340 5.00 -7.49 -11.58
CA ILE A 340 4.28 -8.72 -11.20
C ILE A 340 4.23 -9.78 -12.32
N THR A 341 4.57 -9.46 -13.58
CA THR A 341 4.53 -10.44 -14.70
C THR A 341 5.87 -10.64 -15.43
N GLY A 342 7.00 -10.13 -14.93
CA GLY A 342 8.30 -10.41 -15.56
C GLY A 342 9.45 -9.42 -15.33
N GLY A 343 9.27 -8.38 -14.52
CA GLY A 343 10.31 -7.38 -14.20
C GLY A 343 11.31 -7.84 -13.14
N HIS A 344 11.20 -9.08 -12.68
CA HIS A 344 12.00 -9.60 -11.59
C HIS A 344 13.25 -10.32 -12.09
N LEU A 345 14.43 -9.92 -11.61
CA LEU A 345 15.71 -10.60 -11.87
C LEU A 345 15.83 -11.79 -10.91
N SER A 346 15.65 -13.01 -11.41
CA SER A 346 16.01 -14.21 -10.65
C SER A 346 17.52 -14.24 -10.41
N SER A 347 17.96 -14.01 -9.18
CA SER A 347 19.34 -14.29 -8.77
C SER A 347 19.41 -15.71 -8.24
N ASP A 348 20.04 -16.61 -8.99
CA ASP A 348 20.34 -17.98 -8.55
C ASP A 348 21.49 -18.05 -7.53
N ASP A 349 21.98 -16.89 -7.07
CA ASP A 349 23.21 -16.75 -6.28
C ASP A 349 23.09 -17.27 -4.82
N GLU A 350 21.88 -17.53 -4.31
CA GLU A 350 21.68 -18.13 -2.97
C GLU A 350 20.55 -19.19 -2.96
N PRO A 351 20.85 -20.46 -2.62
CA PRO A 351 19.84 -21.49 -2.42
C PRO A 351 18.89 -21.09 -1.28
N GLY A 352 17.62 -20.85 -1.61
CA GLY A 352 16.54 -20.61 -0.62
C GLY A 352 16.01 -19.18 -0.53
N LYS A 353 16.63 -18.17 -1.16
CA LYS A 353 16.01 -16.84 -1.31
C LYS A 353 15.17 -16.79 -2.57
N ARG A 354 13.85 -16.97 -2.43
CA ARG A 354 12.91 -16.73 -3.52
C ARG A 354 12.88 -15.23 -3.81
N SER A 355 13.23 -14.88 -5.04
CA SER A 355 13.65 -13.54 -5.42
C SER A 355 12.44 -12.59 -5.57
N PHE A 356 11.28 -13.08 -6.01
CA PHE A 356 10.06 -12.28 -6.15
C PHE A 356 9.39 -11.98 -4.80
N GLN A 357 9.28 -10.69 -4.49
CA GLN A 357 8.60 -10.18 -3.30
C GLN A 357 7.46 -9.25 -3.71
N PRO A 358 6.36 -9.25 -2.92
CA PRO A 358 5.30 -8.28 -3.09
C PRO A 358 5.84 -6.86 -3.01
N MET A 359 5.24 -5.93 -3.75
CA MET A 359 5.72 -4.55 -3.71
C MET A 359 4.60 -3.53 -4.01
N ASN A 360 4.70 -2.38 -3.33
CA ASN A 360 3.93 -1.19 -3.67
C ASN A 360 4.53 -0.47 -4.88
N ILE A 361 3.74 0.38 -5.55
CA ILE A 361 4.27 1.23 -6.61
C ILE A 361 5.31 2.22 -6.05
N ASN A 362 6.46 2.31 -6.72
CA ASN A 362 7.52 3.26 -6.39
C ASN A 362 8.28 3.67 -7.65
N PHE A 363 8.96 4.82 -7.60
CA PHE A 363 9.66 5.36 -8.78
C PHE A 363 10.84 4.50 -9.26
N GLY A 364 11.29 3.50 -8.49
CA GLY A 364 12.28 2.53 -8.94
C GLY A 364 11.75 1.50 -9.96
N LEU A 365 10.43 1.34 -10.06
CA LEU A 365 9.79 0.46 -11.05
C LEU A 365 9.70 1.09 -12.45
N PHE A 366 9.81 2.41 -12.54
CA PHE A 366 9.64 3.11 -13.81
C PHE A 366 10.94 3.04 -14.61
N PRO A 367 10.87 2.90 -15.94
CA PRO A 367 12.04 3.06 -16.81
C PRO A 367 12.75 4.39 -16.56
N GLU A 368 14.07 4.41 -16.75
CA GLU A 368 14.83 5.65 -16.59
C GLU A 368 14.36 6.74 -17.57
N LEU A 369 14.67 8.00 -17.23
CA LEU A 369 14.46 9.11 -18.16
C LEU A 369 15.61 9.13 -19.17
N GLU A 370 15.33 9.58 -20.38
CA GLU A 370 16.36 9.75 -21.41
C GLU A 370 17.52 10.63 -20.93
N PRO A 371 18.78 10.32 -21.31
CA PRO A 371 19.93 11.15 -20.98
C PRO A 371 19.69 12.63 -21.34
N GLY A 372 19.94 13.53 -20.38
CA GLY A 372 19.73 14.97 -20.57
C GLY A 372 18.34 15.49 -20.21
N SER A 373 17.36 14.63 -19.87
CA SER A 373 16.01 15.07 -19.48
C SER A 373 15.98 15.96 -18.23
N ILE A 374 16.94 15.78 -17.30
CA ILE A 374 17.02 16.58 -16.08
C ILE A 374 17.89 17.81 -16.36
N VAL A 375 17.24 18.91 -16.70
CA VAL A 375 17.89 20.19 -16.99
C VAL A 375 17.89 21.07 -15.74
N LYS A 376 19.00 21.77 -15.47
CA LYS A 376 19.06 22.71 -14.35
C LYS A 376 18.21 23.96 -14.69
N PRO A 377 17.44 24.51 -13.74
CA PRO A 377 16.80 25.80 -13.92
C PRO A 377 17.82 26.91 -14.20
N GLU A 378 17.42 27.90 -14.98
CA GLU A 378 18.27 29.03 -15.35
C GLU A 378 18.75 29.78 -14.08
N GLY A 379 20.03 30.14 -14.01
CA GLY A 379 20.64 30.76 -12.84
C GLY A 379 21.09 29.80 -11.71
N VAL A 380 20.80 28.50 -11.80
CA VAL A 380 21.21 27.51 -10.78
C VAL A 380 22.55 26.84 -11.16
N LYS A 381 23.65 27.21 -10.49
CA LYS A 381 24.99 26.63 -10.73
C LYS A 381 25.05 25.11 -10.46
N ARG A 382 24.40 24.64 -9.38
CA ARG A 382 24.32 23.22 -8.99
C ARG A 382 22.99 22.91 -8.29
N PHE A 383 22.45 21.72 -8.50
CA PHE A 383 21.34 21.20 -7.70
C PHE A 383 21.75 21.18 -6.22
N ARG A 384 20.85 21.59 -5.32
CA ARG A 384 21.06 21.56 -3.87
C ARG A 384 20.19 20.46 -3.26
N GLY A 385 20.69 19.78 -2.23
CA GLY A 385 19.93 18.78 -1.48
C GLY A 385 19.20 17.74 -2.35
N LYS A 386 17.87 17.67 -2.20
CA LYS A 386 17.01 16.70 -2.89
C LYS A 386 16.41 17.20 -4.20
N ASP A 387 16.74 18.41 -4.65
CA ASP A 387 16.09 19.07 -5.80
C ASP A 387 16.18 18.23 -7.07
N LYS A 388 17.36 17.64 -7.35
CA LYS A 388 17.55 16.74 -8.51
C LYS A 388 16.63 15.52 -8.44
N THR A 389 16.44 14.95 -7.25
CA THR A 389 15.59 13.76 -7.05
C THR A 389 14.11 14.12 -7.19
N ILE A 390 13.69 15.26 -6.65
CA ILE A 390 12.32 15.76 -6.78
C ILE A 390 12.01 16.04 -8.26
N MET A 391 12.91 16.72 -8.97
CA MET A 391 12.76 16.98 -10.40
C MET A 391 12.70 15.68 -11.22
N LYS A 392 13.56 14.69 -10.92
CA LYS A 392 13.49 13.36 -11.56
C LYS A 392 12.09 12.74 -11.39
N ARG A 393 11.55 12.75 -10.16
CA ARG A 393 10.22 12.20 -9.87
C ARG A 393 9.10 12.94 -10.61
N GLN A 394 9.18 14.27 -10.66
CA GLN A 394 8.22 15.11 -11.40
C GLN A 394 8.22 14.83 -12.90
N LEU A 395 9.40 14.66 -13.50
CA LEU A 395 9.51 14.32 -14.91
C LEU A 395 8.99 12.91 -15.21
N ILE A 396 9.28 11.93 -14.34
CA ILE A 396 8.73 10.57 -14.47
C ILE A 396 7.20 10.60 -14.36
N ALA A 397 6.66 11.30 -13.35
CA ALA A 397 5.22 11.44 -13.16
C ALA A 397 4.53 12.10 -14.36
N ALA A 398 5.09 13.20 -14.89
CA ALA A 398 4.54 13.87 -16.06
C ALA A 398 4.54 12.98 -17.31
N ARG A 399 5.63 12.22 -17.54
CA ARG A 399 5.70 11.23 -18.63
C ARG A 399 4.64 10.14 -18.44
N ALA A 400 4.54 9.57 -17.24
CA ALA A 400 3.61 8.50 -16.92
C ALA A 400 2.15 8.89 -17.22
N LEU A 401 1.71 10.05 -16.75
CA LEU A 401 0.34 10.53 -16.98
C LEU A 401 0.05 10.82 -18.46
N LYS A 402 1.03 11.41 -19.17
CA LYS A 402 0.91 11.65 -20.63
C LYS A 402 0.76 10.33 -21.38
N ASP A 403 1.63 9.36 -21.09
CA ASP A 403 1.63 8.06 -21.77
C ASP A 403 0.38 7.24 -21.41
N CYS A 404 -0.12 7.36 -20.18
CA CYS A 404 -1.37 6.73 -19.74
C CYS A 404 -2.58 7.30 -20.50
N ALA A 405 -2.69 8.63 -20.62
CA ALA A 405 -3.74 9.27 -21.40
C ALA A 405 -3.70 8.81 -22.87
N ALA A 406 -2.53 8.83 -23.49
CA ALA A 406 -2.35 8.37 -24.87
C ALA A 406 -2.73 6.89 -25.04
N TRP A 407 -2.38 6.02 -24.07
CA TRP A 407 -2.77 4.61 -24.09
C TRP A 407 -4.29 4.41 -23.98
N LEU A 408 -4.97 5.20 -23.13
CA LEU A 408 -6.42 5.12 -22.96
C LEU A 408 -7.19 5.65 -24.18
N GLU A 409 -6.63 6.62 -24.90
CA GLU A 409 -7.21 7.21 -26.12
C GLU A 409 -6.88 6.44 -27.40
N ALA A 410 -5.88 5.55 -27.36
CA ALA A 410 -5.47 4.77 -28.54
C ALA A 410 -6.64 3.94 -29.10
N PRO A 411 -6.81 3.89 -30.44
CA PRO A 411 -7.83 3.06 -31.06
C PRO A 411 -7.66 1.60 -30.61
N LYS A 412 -8.72 0.99 -30.09
CA LYS A 412 -8.72 -0.44 -29.83
C LYS A 412 -8.60 -1.14 -31.18
N GLY A 413 -7.46 -1.80 -31.41
CA GLY A 413 -7.16 -2.43 -32.70
C GLY A 413 -8.32 -3.31 -33.16
N GLY A 414 -8.87 -3.00 -34.33
CA GLY A 414 -9.87 -3.83 -34.98
C GLY A 414 -9.32 -5.23 -35.22
N ALA A 415 -10.19 -6.23 -35.10
CA ALA A 415 -9.88 -7.62 -35.37
C ALA A 415 -9.04 -7.77 -36.64
N ALA A 416 -7.87 -8.40 -36.53
CA ALA A 416 -7.20 -8.95 -37.69
C ALA A 416 -8.13 -10.03 -38.26
N THR A 417 -8.73 -9.73 -39.40
CA THR A 417 -9.58 -10.62 -40.21
C THR A 417 -8.84 -11.88 -40.63
#